data_AF-A0A2V6XG73-F1
#
_entry.id   AF-A0A2V6XG73-F1
#
_cell.length_a   1.000
_cell.length_b   1.000
_cell.length_c   1.000
_cell.angle_alpha   90.00
_cell.angle_beta   90.00
_cell.angle_gamma   90.00
#
_symmetry.space_group_name_H-M   'P 1'
#
loop_
_entity.id
_entity.type
_entity.pdbx_description
1 polymer ?
#
loop_
_entity_poly.entity_id
_entity_poly.type
_entity_poly.pdbx_seq_one_letter_code
_entity_poly.pdbx_strand_id
1 'polypeptide(L)'
;MSVLGVTALVLAGGLAGAEVTPPPPGECDFVTGGGFIIRDSGFKANFGVGGGCKKNGPDAPFWGHLNYIDHETGLHVHGTSVTGYFITGDTTRDICGEATTNQVGPVSYRVTVDDQGEPGVNDRFIIRLSSGYTTESDSNNTLGGDGPGGGNIQLHKSNPSTSGSPGGSCFDFE
;
A
#
# COMPACT_ATOMS: atom_id res chain seq x y z
N MET A 1 43.66 -40.85 -22.37
CA MET A 1 42.86 -39.65 -22.71
C MET A 1 41.76 -39.52 -21.69
N SER A 2 41.81 -38.51 -20.81
CA SER A 2 40.77 -38.24 -19.82
C SER A 2 40.19 -36.87 -20.14
N VAL A 3 38.88 -36.81 -20.42
CA VAL A 3 38.16 -35.55 -20.67
C VAL A 3 37.25 -35.33 -19.46
N LEU A 4 37.59 -34.34 -18.64
CA LEU A 4 36.69 -33.77 -17.64
C LEU A 4 35.60 -33.01 -18.39
N GLY A 5 34.36 -33.50 -18.34
CA GLY A 5 33.17 -32.73 -18.73
C GLY A 5 32.67 -31.93 -17.54
N VAL A 6 32.85 -30.61 -17.57
CA VAL A 6 32.23 -29.70 -16.59
C VAL A 6 30.82 -29.38 -17.09
N THR A 7 29.81 -29.90 -16.41
CA THR A 7 28.41 -29.57 -16.70
C THR A 7 28.10 -28.18 -16.15
N ALA A 8 27.96 -27.18 -17.01
CA ALA A 8 27.46 -25.87 -16.62
C ALA A 8 25.95 -25.98 -16.36
N LEU A 9 25.54 -25.81 -15.10
CA LEU A 9 24.14 -25.68 -14.72
C LEU A 9 23.69 -24.25 -15.02
N VAL A 10 23.05 -24.05 -16.17
CA VAL A 10 22.43 -22.77 -16.53
C VAL A 10 21.10 -22.67 -15.78
N LEU A 11 21.09 -21.99 -14.64
CA LEU A 11 19.85 -21.55 -14.01
C LEU A 11 19.30 -20.38 -14.82
N ALA A 12 18.43 -20.67 -15.79
CA ALA A 12 17.55 -19.68 -16.35
C ALA A 12 16.48 -19.34 -15.30
N GLY A 13 16.81 -18.42 -14.38
CA GLY A 13 15.84 -17.80 -13.51
C GLY A 13 14.92 -16.92 -14.34
N GLY A 14 13.75 -17.43 -14.70
CA GLY A 14 12.68 -16.59 -15.21
C GLY A 14 12.25 -15.65 -14.10
N LEU A 15 12.32 -14.33 -14.34
CA LEU A 15 11.62 -13.36 -13.53
C LEU A 15 10.13 -13.65 -13.71
N ALA A 16 9.53 -14.36 -12.74
CA ALA A 16 8.09 -14.42 -12.61
C ALA A 16 7.63 -13.05 -12.14
N GLY A 17 7.53 -12.09 -13.07
CA GLY A 17 6.73 -10.90 -12.83
C GLY A 17 5.31 -11.40 -12.62
N ALA A 18 4.79 -11.26 -11.40
CA ALA A 18 3.37 -11.41 -11.19
C ALA A 18 2.71 -10.30 -12.03
N GLU A 19 2.09 -10.71 -13.14
CA GLU A 19 1.26 -9.83 -13.94
C GLU A 19 0.13 -9.30 -13.04
N VAL A 20 0.28 -8.05 -12.59
CA VAL A 20 -0.67 -7.36 -11.73
C VAL A 20 -1.86 -6.98 -12.60
N THR A 21 -2.83 -7.88 -12.65
CA THR A 21 -4.13 -7.64 -13.29
C THR A 21 -5.15 -7.36 -12.20
N PRO A 22 -6.02 -6.35 -12.38
CA PRO A 22 -7.09 -6.11 -11.41
C PRO A 22 -7.95 -7.36 -11.28
N PRO A 23 -8.52 -7.61 -10.10
CA PRO A 23 -9.37 -8.78 -9.90
C PRO A 23 -10.59 -8.68 -10.83
N PRO A 24 -11.15 -9.83 -11.26
CA PRO A 24 -12.37 -9.86 -12.04
C PRO A 24 -13.49 -9.02 -11.39
N PRO A 25 -14.40 -8.42 -12.17
CA PRO A 25 -15.50 -7.65 -11.61
C PRO A 25 -16.29 -8.45 -10.56
N GLY A 26 -16.34 -7.94 -9.32
CA GLY A 26 -17.01 -8.59 -8.19
C GLY A 26 -16.12 -9.44 -7.29
N GLU A 27 -14.88 -9.72 -7.69
CA GLU A 27 -13.84 -10.26 -6.81
C GLU A 27 -13.05 -9.13 -6.14
N CYS A 28 -12.60 -9.37 -4.92
CA CYS A 28 -11.78 -8.42 -4.17
C CYS A 28 -10.38 -8.98 -3.92
N ASP A 29 -9.38 -8.12 -3.94
CA ASP A 29 -8.00 -8.41 -3.57
C ASP A 29 -7.67 -7.86 -2.18
N PHE A 30 -6.40 -7.93 -1.82
CA PHE A 30 -5.88 -7.22 -0.66
C PHE A 30 -4.47 -6.73 -0.90
N VAL A 31 -4.09 -5.67 -0.21
CA VAL A 31 -2.76 -5.07 -0.30
C VAL A 31 -2.09 -5.08 1.06
N THR A 32 -0.78 -5.29 1.04
CA THR A 32 0.11 -5.13 2.19
C THR A 32 1.26 -4.26 1.77
N GLY A 33 1.77 -3.42 2.66
CA GLY A 33 2.93 -2.61 2.34
C GLY A 33 3.58 -2.02 3.56
N GLY A 34 4.84 -1.64 3.39
CA GLY A 34 5.58 -0.95 4.42
C GLY A 34 6.85 -0.36 3.86
N GLY A 35 7.29 0.74 4.45
CA GLY A 35 8.38 1.50 3.86
C GLY A 35 8.48 2.93 4.37
N PHE A 36 9.03 3.78 3.51
CA PHE A 36 9.04 5.22 3.68
C PHE A 36 8.99 5.93 2.34
N ILE A 37 8.35 7.09 2.34
CA ILE A 37 8.52 8.13 1.32
C ILE A 37 9.51 9.18 1.81
N ILE A 38 10.04 9.97 0.89
CA ILE A 38 10.82 11.17 1.20
C ILE A 38 9.90 12.37 1.02
N ARG A 39 9.71 13.16 2.08
CA ARG A 39 9.00 14.43 2.02
C ARG A 39 9.79 15.43 1.17
N ASP A 40 9.15 16.43 0.58
CA ASP A 40 9.86 17.51 -0.17
C ASP A 40 10.93 18.24 0.66
N SER A 41 10.78 18.23 2.00
CA SER A 41 11.77 18.73 2.96
C SER A 41 13.03 17.86 3.09
N GLY A 42 13.04 16.67 2.49
CA GLY A 42 14.11 15.68 2.56
C GLY A 42 14.01 14.70 3.75
N PHE A 43 13.03 14.88 4.65
CA PHE A 43 12.83 13.97 5.77
C PHE A 43 12.05 12.73 5.36
N LYS A 44 12.24 11.63 6.10
CA LYS A 44 11.49 10.39 5.86
C LYS A 44 10.11 10.48 6.49
N ALA A 45 9.13 9.90 5.80
CA ALA A 45 7.89 9.52 6.43
C ALA A 45 7.67 8.01 6.28
N ASN A 46 7.71 7.32 7.42
CA ASN A 46 7.63 5.87 7.50
C ASN A 46 6.17 5.42 7.58
N PHE A 47 5.87 4.27 6.98
CA PHE A 47 4.54 3.69 7.07
C PHE A 47 4.56 2.16 7.13
N GLY A 48 3.48 1.62 7.70
CA GLY A 48 3.02 0.25 7.53
C GLY A 48 1.52 0.29 7.25
N VAL A 49 1.09 -0.44 6.22
CA VAL A 49 -0.30 -0.41 5.77
C VAL A 49 -0.74 -1.79 5.30
N GLY A 50 -1.99 -2.12 5.57
CA GLY A 50 -2.67 -3.24 4.94
C GLY A 50 -4.15 -2.95 4.82
N GLY A 51 -4.77 -3.49 3.78
CA GLY A 51 -6.18 -3.29 3.52
C GLY A 51 -6.72 -4.33 2.56
N GLY A 52 -7.96 -4.75 2.76
CA GLY A 52 -8.65 -5.61 1.80
C GLY A 52 -10.05 -5.96 2.27
N CYS A 53 -10.76 -6.69 1.43
CA CYS A 53 -12.09 -7.17 1.78
C CYS A 53 -12.03 -8.34 2.77
N LYS A 54 -13.13 -8.59 3.47
CA LYS A 54 -13.34 -9.66 4.44
C LYS A 54 -14.61 -10.41 4.11
N LYS A 55 -14.57 -11.75 4.16
CA LYS A 55 -15.73 -12.61 3.92
C LYS A 55 -16.75 -12.58 5.10
N ASN A 56 -18.05 -12.49 4.80
CA ASN A 56 -19.21 -12.61 5.71
C ASN A 56 -19.47 -11.47 6.73
N GLY A 57 -19.52 -10.20 6.31
CA GLY A 57 -19.96 -9.10 7.19
C GLY A 57 -21.26 -8.44 6.70
N PRO A 58 -22.30 -8.27 7.55
CA PRO A 58 -23.49 -7.48 7.18
C PRO A 58 -23.22 -5.97 7.11
N ASP A 59 -22.25 -5.44 7.89
CA ASP A 59 -22.01 -4.00 8.04
C ASP A 59 -20.52 -3.58 8.13
N ALA A 60 -19.56 -4.50 7.94
CA ALA A 60 -18.13 -4.17 7.93
C ALA A 60 -17.32 -5.20 7.11
N PRO A 61 -17.19 -5.00 5.79
CA PRO A 61 -16.61 -6.00 4.91
C PRO A 61 -15.10 -5.81 4.68
N PHE A 62 -14.38 -5.11 5.57
CA PHE A 62 -12.95 -4.80 5.38
C PHE A 62 -12.09 -5.18 6.57
N TRP A 63 -10.81 -5.43 6.30
CA TRP A 63 -9.76 -5.55 7.31
C TRP A 63 -8.60 -4.66 6.91
N GLY A 64 -7.74 -4.34 7.88
CA GLY A 64 -6.51 -3.62 7.61
C GLY A 64 -5.99 -2.89 8.82
N HIS A 65 -4.96 -2.10 8.58
CA HIS A 65 -4.32 -1.25 9.58
C HIS A 65 -3.57 -0.13 8.87
N LEU A 66 -3.27 0.93 9.63
CA LEU A 66 -2.37 1.99 9.22
C LEU A 66 -1.49 2.38 10.41
N ASN A 67 -0.20 2.55 10.16
CA ASN A 67 0.71 3.24 11.05
C ASN A 67 1.61 4.13 10.21
N TYR A 68 1.60 5.44 10.45
CA TYR A 68 2.37 6.41 9.67
C TYR A 68 3.09 7.39 10.60
N ILE A 69 4.37 7.64 10.36
CA ILE A 69 5.20 8.57 11.13
C ILE A 69 5.93 9.50 10.18
N ASP A 70 5.63 10.78 10.22
CA ASP A 70 6.35 11.83 9.51
C ASP A 70 7.45 12.39 10.41
N HIS A 71 8.71 12.21 10.02
CA HIS A 71 9.86 12.67 10.79
C HIS A 71 10.17 14.17 10.61
N GLU A 72 9.57 14.86 9.63
CA GLU A 72 9.65 16.32 9.52
C GLU A 72 8.84 16.99 10.62
N THR A 73 7.55 16.62 10.70
CA THR A 73 6.57 17.26 11.58
C THR A 73 6.46 16.58 12.94
N GLY A 74 6.98 15.36 13.07
CA GLY A 74 6.77 14.50 14.24
C GLY A 74 5.35 13.94 14.34
N LEU A 75 4.55 14.01 13.26
CA LEU A 75 3.20 13.49 13.22
C LEU A 75 3.24 11.96 13.25
N HIS A 76 2.45 11.36 14.14
CA HIS A 76 2.21 9.92 14.21
C HIS A 76 0.71 9.67 14.05
N VAL A 77 0.34 8.90 13.03
CA VAL A 77 -1.03 8.48 12.74
C VAL A 77 -1.15 6.99 13.01
N HIS A 78 -2.15 6.61 13.82
CA HIS A 78 -2.49 5.23 14.10
C HIS A 78 -3.92 4.95 13.65
N GLY A 79 -4.07 4.10 12.62
CA GLY A 79 -5.36 3.64 12.12
C GLY A 79 -6.07 2.78 13.15
N THR A 80 -7.32 3.13 13.44
CA THR A 80 -8.18 2.47 14.44
C THR A 80 -9.26 1.61 13.80
N SER A 81 -9.64 1.89 12.55
CA SER A 81 -10.58 1.09 11.77
C SER A 81 -10.33 1.29 10.28
N VAL A 82 -10.76 0.31 9.47
CA VAL A 82 -10.89 0.44 8.01
C VAL A 82 -12.37 0.53 7.68
N THR A 83 -12.75 1.59 6.98
CA THR A 83 -14.13 1.90 6.60
C THR A 83 -14.38 1.71 5.10
N GLY A 84 -13.32 1.62 4.30
CA GLY A 84 -13.42 1.35 2.87
C GLY A 84 -12.14 0.80 2.26
N TYR A 85 -12.33 0.02 1.20
CA TYR A 85 -11.27 -0.52 0.35
C TYR A 85 -11.70 -0.45 -1.11
N PHE A 86 -11.00 0.35 -1.91
CA PHE A 86 -11.40 0.65 -3.28
C PHE A 86 -10.31 0.26 -4.28
N ILE A 87 -10.75 -0.35 -5.37
CA ILE A 87 -9.92 -0.64 -6.54
C ILE A 87 -10.03 0.55 -7.48
N THR A 88 -8.99 1.38 -7.53
CA THR A 88 -8.99 2.66 -8.26
C THR A 88 -8.14 2.63 -9.53
N GLY A 89 -7.35 1.59 -9.72
CA GLY A 89 -6.61 1.28 -10.93
C GLY A 89 -6.18 -0.19 -10.95
N ASP A 90 -5.46 -0.61 -11.99
CA ASP A 90 -5.00 -2.00 -12.12
C ASP A 90 -4.13 -2.40 -10.92
N THR A 91 -3.21 -1.51 -10.55
CA THR A 91 -2.22 -1.64 -9.47
C THR A 91 -2.51 -0.77 -8.25
N THR A 92 -3.52 0.11 -8.33
CA THR A 92 -3.76 1.18 -7.35
C THR A 92 -4.96 0.90 -6.45
N ARG A 93 -4.79 1.06 -5.14
CA ARG A 93 -5.84 0.83 -4.13
C ARG A 93 -5.95 2.01 -3.19
N ASP A 94 -7.19 2.35 -2.84
CA ASP A 94 -7.45 3.27 -1.74
C ASP A 94 -7.94 2.52 -0.50
N ILE A 95 -7.35 2.83 0.64
CA ILE A 95 -7.74 2.33 1.95
C ILE A 95 -8.20 3.51 2.78
N CYS A 96 -9.46 3.47 3.21
CA CYS A 96 -10.07 4.54 3.99
C CYS A 96 -10.42 4.05 5.38
N GLY A 97 -10.37 4.93 6.37
CA GLY A 97 -10.60 4.55 7.75
C GLY A 97 -10.57 5.70 8.73
N GLU A 98 -10.67 5.37 10.02
CA GLU A 98 -10.54 6.33 11.12
C GLU A 98 -9.19 6.11 11.83
N ALA A 99 -8.57 7.18 12.28
CA ALA A 99 -7.28 7.18 12.96
C ALA A 99 -7.25 8.14 14.15
N THR A 100 -6.30 7.90 15.05
CA THR A 100 -5.86 8.89 16.03
C THR A 100 -4.49 9.44 15.64
N THR A 101 -4.19 10.66 16.07
CA THR A 101 -2.85 11.22 15.93
C THR A 101 -2.32 11.76 17.26
N ASN A 102 -1.01 11.97 17.34
CA ASN A 102 -0.35 12.60 18.49
C ASN A 102 -0.45 14.13 18.50
N GLN A 103 -1.04 14.77 17.48
CA GLN A 103 -1.07 16.23 17.34
C GLN A 103 -2.51 16.79 17.30
N VAL A 104 -3.37 16.16 16.52
CA VAL A 104 -4.78 16.54 16.32
C VAL A 104 -5.65 15.32 16.62
N GLY A 105 -6.91 15.53 17.02
CA GLY A 105 -7.83 14.49 17.51
C GLY A 105 -8.13 13.33 16.54
N PRO A 106 -9.25 12.62 16.71
CA PRO A 106 -9.68 11.62 15.75
C PRO A 106 -9.80 12.25 14.35
N VAL A 107 -9.24 11.59 13.35
CA VAL A 107 -9.26 12.00 11.95
C VAL A 107 -9.66 10.82 11.08
N SER A 108 -10.30 11.09 9.95
CA SER A 108 -10.43 10.09 8.89
C SER A 108 -9.16 10.12 8.04
N TYR A 109 -8.74 8.96 7.55
CA TYR A 109 -7.59 8.81 6.65
C TYR A 109 -7.99 8.14 5.32
N ARG A 110 -7.31 8.55 4.25
CA ARG A 110 -7.34 7.93 2.92
C ARG A 110 -5.90 7.73 2.53
N VAL A 111 -5.53 6.47 2.40
CA VAL A 111 -4.23 6.07 1.89
C VAL A 111 -4.41 5.53 0.49
N THR A 112 -3.65 6.07 -0.46
CA THR A 112 -3.54 5.53 -1.81
C THR A 112 -2.20 4.80 -1.91
N VAL A 113 -2.25 3.53 -2.29
CA VAL A 113 -1.06 2.72 -2.58
C VAL A 113 -1.09 2.25 -4.02
N ASP A 114 0.08 2.11 -4.62
CA ASP A 114 0.25 1.68 -6.00
C ASP A 114 1.43 0.71 -6.10
N ASP A 115 1.16 -0.53 -6.49
CA ASP A 115 2.17 -1.59 -6.67
C ASP A 115 2.66 -1.58 -8.12
N GLN A 116 3.84 -1.03 -8.36
CA GLN A 116 4.45 -0.91 -9.69
C GLN A 116 5.44 -2.06 -9.97
N GLY A 117 5.32 -3.15 -9.21
CA GLY A 117 6.09 -4.37 -9.35
C GLY A 117 7.46 -4.32 -8.66
N GLU A 118 8.11 -5.49 -8.66
CA GLU A 118 9.35 -5.69 -7.93
C GLU A 118 10.56 -5.04 -8.62
N PRO A 119 11.49 -4.42 -7.86
CA PRO A 119 11.72 -4.58 -6.41
C PRO A 119 11.00 -3.56 -5.50
N GLY A 120 9.90 -2.95 -5.94
CA GLY A 120 9.09 -2.02 -5.14
C GLY A 120 9.58 -0.56 -5.13
N VAL A 121 10.64 -0.25 -5.88
CA VAL A 121 11.23 1.12 -5.95
C VAL A 121 10.32 2.14 -6.64
N ASN A 122 9.42 1.68 -7.50
CA ASN A 122 8.46 2.54 -8.20
C ASN A 122 7.10 2.57 -7.50
N ASP A 123 6.92 1.76 -6.45
CA ASP A 123 5.69 1.74 -5.69
C ASP A 123 5.44 3.09 -5.05
N ARG A 124 4.17 3.39 -4.79
CA ARG A 124 3.78 4.70 -4.28
C ARG A 124 2.94 4.58 -3.04
N PHE A 125 3.10 5.58 -2.17
CA PHE A 125 2.29 5.77 -0.98
C PHE A 125 1.90 7.23 -0.85
N ILE A 126 0.61 7.48 -0.76
CA ILE A 126 0.03 8.80 -0.48
C ILE A 126 -0.88 8.67 0.73
N ILE A 127 -0.78 9.57 1.69
CA ILE A 127 -1.74 9.69 2.80
C ILE A 127 -2.37 11.07 2.81
N ARG A 128 -3.66 11.07 3.11
CA ARG A 128 -4.50 12.24 3.28
C ARG A 128 -5.29 12.10 4.58
N LEU A 129 -5.37 13.17 5.36
CA LEU A 129 -6.13 13.23 6.61
C LEU A 129 -7.19 14.33 6.56
N SER A 130 -8.32 14.10 7.24
CA SER A 130 -9.39 15.12 7.37
C SER A 130 -8.97 16.39 8.12
N SER A 131 -7.81 16.38 8.79
CA SER A 131 -7.18 17.56 9.39
C SER A 131 -6.53 18.51 8.37
N GLY A 132 -6.45 18.11 7.10
CA GLY A 132 -5.77 18.84 6.03
C GLY A 132 -4.31 18.44 5.80
N TYR A 133 -3.75 17.53 6.61
CA TYR A 133 -2.44 16.94 6.33
C TYR A 133 -2.50 16.05 5.09
N THR A 134 -1.55 16.21 4.17
CA THR A 134 -1.44 15.36 2.98
C THR A 134 -0.01 15.24 2.49
N THR A 135 0.29 14.11 1.87
CA THR A 135 1.54 13.89 1.12
C THR A 135 1.33 13.98 -0.38
N GLU A 136 0.10 14.11 -0.86
CA GLU A 136 -0.25 14.15 -2.29
C GLU A 136 0.35 15.35 -3.02
N SER A 137 0.62 16.43 -2.30
CA SER A 137 1.22 17.64 -2.85
C SER A 137 2.74 17.57 -2.99
N ASP A 138 3.38 16.50 -2.52
CA ASP A 138 4.82 16.34 -2.67
C ASP A 138 5.19 16.06 -4.12
N SER A 139 6.38 16.52 -4.51
CA SER A 139 6.89 16.32 -5.85
C SER A 139 7.14 14.86 -6.20
N ASN A 140 7.34 13.99 -5.19
CA ASN A 140 7.56 12.57 -5.37
C ASN A 140 6.90 11.74 -4.24
N ASN A 141 6.10 10.74 -4.61
CA ASN A 141 5.47 9.80 -3.69
C ASN A 141 5.95 8.35 -3.85
N THR A 142 7.05 8.13 -4.58
CA THR A 142 7.66 6.81 -4.69
C THR A 142 8.32 6.41 -3.37
N LEU A 143 8.36 5.11 -3.11
CA LEU A 143 9.09 4.58 -1.98
C LEU A 143 10.58 4.86 -2.14
N GLY A 144 11.20 5.43 -1.10
CA GLY A 144 12.60 5.82 -1.15
C GLY A 144 12.91 7.14 -1.88
N GLY A 145 11.93 7.74 -2.56
CA GLY A 145 12.14 8.91 -3.42
C GLY A 145 13.13 8.60 -4.55
N ASP A 146 14.12 9.46 -4.76
CA ASP A 146 15.20 9.23 -5.74
C ASP A 146 16.33 8.32 -5.19
N GLY A 147 16.25 7.93 -3.92
CA GLY A 147 17.25 7.10 -3.24
C GLY A 147 16.97 5.60 -3.38
N PRO A 148 17.97 4.73 -3.11
CA PRO A 148 17.75 3.30 -3.09
C PRO A 148 16.91 2.85 -1.88
N GLY A 149 16.18 1.74 -2.04
CA GLY A 149 15.36 1.14 -0.99
C GLY A 149 13.95 1.73 -0.95
N GLY A 150 13.40 1.93 0.24
CA GLY A 150 12.08 2.56 0.40
C GLY A 150 11.01 1.62 0.92
N GLY A 151 11.12 0.32 0.68
CA GLY A 151 10.12 -0.66 1.11
C GLY A 151 9.48 -1.36 -0.08
N ASN A 152 8.27 -1.86 0.10
CA ASN A 152 7.52 -2.57 -0.93
C ASN A 152 6.00 -2.49 -0.65
N ILE A 153 5.20 -2.36 -1.70
CA ILE A 153 3.76 -2.58 -1.73
C ILE A 153 3.52 -3.88 -2.49
N GLN A 154 2.63 -4.71 -1.97
CA GLN A 154 2.31 -6.00 -2.58
C GLN A 154 0.81 -6.12 -2.71
N LEU A 155 0.35 -6.23 -3.96
CA LEU A 155 -1.01 -6.55 -4.28
C LEU A 155 -1.17 -8.08 -4.38
N HIS A 156 -2.12 -8.61 -3.61
CA HIS A 156 -2.36 -10.04 -3.51
C HIS A 156 -3.73 -10.40 -4.06
N LYS A 157 -3.79 -11.51 -4.80
CA LYS A 157 -5.06 -12.08 -5.26
C LYS A 157 -5.99 -12.39 -4.09
N SER A 158 -7.28 -12.43 -4.39
CA SER A 158 -8.32 -12.87 -3.47
C SER A 158 -7.99 -14.24 -2.85
N ASN A 159 -8.38 -14.44 -1.59
CA ASN A 159 -8.32 -15.72 -0.92
C ASN A 159 -9.63 -15.98 -0.16
N PRO A 160 -9.86 -17.19 0.38
CA PRO A 160 -11.12 -17.51 1.06
C PRO A 160 -11.49 -16.61 2.25
N SER A 161 -10.54 -15.87 2.82
CA SER A 161 -10.76 -14.91 3.90
C SER A 161 -11.02 -13.49 3.38
N THR A 162 -10.62 -13.20 2.13
CA THR A 162 -10.73 -11.87 1.50
C THR A 162 -11.75 -11.77 0.37
N SER A 163 -12.63 -12.76 0.22
CA SER A 163 -13.64 -12.85 -0.84
C SER A 163 -14.86 -11.92 -0.66
N GLY A 164 -14.70 -10.76 -0.03
CA GLY A 164 -15.76 -9.74 0.05
C GLY A 164 -15.85 -8.92 -1.24
N SER A 165 -16.56 -7.79 -1.20
CA SER A 165 -16.63 -6.85 -2.33
C SER A 165 -15.97 -5.51 -1.97
N PRO A 166 -15.23 -4.88 -2.89
CA PRO A 166 -14.65 -3.55 -2.65
C PRO A 166 -15.76 -2.49 -2.52
N GLY A 167 -15.44 -1.37 -1.87
CA GLY A 167 -16.36 -0.26 -1.61
C GLY A 167 -16.19 0.31 -0.22
N GLY A 168 -17.31 0.67 0.42
CA GLY A 168 -17.35 1.25 1.75
C GLY A 168 -17.48 2.77 1.73
N SER A 169 -17.02 3.42 2.80
CA SER A 169 -16.99 4.87 2.89
C SER A 169 -15.55 5.37 2.83
N CYS A 170 -15.32 6.41 2.03
CA CYS A 170 -14.12 7.22 2.10
C CYS A 170 -14.55 8.66 2.36
N PHE A 171 -13.74 9.40 3.10
CA PHE A 171 -13.93 10.84 3.13
C PHE A 171 -13.30 11.41 1.85
N ASP A 172 -14.04 12.28 1.18
CA ASP A 172 -13.57 12.97 -0.02
C ASP A 172 -13.11 14.38 0.36
N PHE A 173 -12.10 14.87 -0.35
CA PHE A 173 -11.76 16.29 -0.34
C PHE A 173 -12.68 16.98 -1.35
N GLU A 174 -13.46 17.96 -0.91
CA GLU A 174 -14.03 18.96 -1.82
C GLU A 174 -12.94 19.88 -2.39
#